data_AF-A0A242LR92-F1
#
_entry.id   AF-A0A242LR92-F1
#
_cell.length_a   1.000
_cell.length_b   1.000
_cell.length_c   1.000
_cell.angle_alpha   90.00
_cell.angle_beta   90.00
_cell.angle_gamma   90.00
#
_symmetry.space_group_name_H-M   'P 1'
#
loop_
_entity.id
_entity.type
_entity.pdbx_description
1 polymer ?
#
loop_
_entity_poly.entity_id
_entity_poly.type
_entity_poly.pdbx_seq_one_letter_code
_entity_poly.pdbx_strand_id
1 'polypeptide(L)'
;MKDGQSVGATIQGTIIDYQVNEKRGTIKKIAYNSERNFGFNVSLGVPTKLYIFESTIDLLSYWTLNKELRNCMLASTEGTKEKAVYNFMNYMYLSKKQLPFNGVYIGSDNDIAGQKMLEKFIGKSFVYQKEKEEHLDIIFFNNVPNDSQIPQRNIDVYQKICREVTQSYSDKRITDWRFMAAIHKAITNLSEKNILSNNQKYDKYFGDAKANSKNAQIINLEKECKKLSHAMQQSLFIEKLSMNRLLDQKNNISGAIKIRSKIERVYEAYCLYYEPVTAPIISDWNDVLKAQSTEYTYFDGEETYARIQYNNGKLNIFKKSSSDTKKELSFEADSTKEMDFLLKNYGFYAMDKEDFHQYNQVDQKQKIQLEQTL
;
A
#
# COMPACT_ATOMS: atom_id res chain seq x y z
N MET A 1 -8.78 16.72 0.23
CA MET A 1 -9.33 18.00 0.75
C MET A 1 -9.04 18.10 2.24
N LYS A 2 -8.90 19.33 2.75
CA LYS A 2 -8.77 19.66 4.17
C LYS A 2 -9.90 20.62 4.50
N ASP A 3 -10.79 20.23 5.42
CA ASP A 3 -11.96 21.03 5.79
C ASP A 3 -12.81 21.49 4.59
N GLY A 4 -12.93 20.63 3.57
CA GLY A 4 -13.69 20.91 2.33
C GLY A 4 -12.91 21.66 1.25
N GLN A 5 -11.71 22.16 1.52
CA GLN A 5 -10.88 22.86 0.54
C GLN A 5 -9.85 21.94 -0.12
N SER A 6 -9.59 22.17 -1.41
CA SER A 6 -8.51 21.47 -2.13
C SER A 6 -7.16 22.03 -1.67
N VAL A 7 -6.31 21.18 -1.11
CA VAL A 7 -4.95 21.54 -0.62
C VAL A 7 -3.84 20.86 -1.40
N GLY A 8 -4.20 20.21 -2.51
CA GLY A 8 -3.27 19.49 -3.38
C GLY A 8 -4.01 18.57 -4.36
N ALA A 9 -3.28 18.11 -5.37
CA ALA A 9 -3.79 17.18 -6.36
C ALA A 9 -2.74 16.12 -6.70
N THR A 10 -3.19 14.90 -6.99
CA THR A 10 -2.36 13.80 -7.50
C THR A 10 -2.86 13.42 -8.88
N ILE A 11 -1.94 13.34 -9.84
CA ILE A 11 -2.20 12.99 -11.24
C ILE A 11 -1.74 11.55 -11.46
N GLN A 12 -2.63 10.72 -11.98
CA GLN A 12 -2.36 9.35 -12.37
C GLN A 12 -2.72 9.18 -13.85
N GLY A 13 -1.75 8.77 -14.66
CA GLY A 13 -1.94 8.44 -16.06
C GLY A 13 -2.67 7.12 -16.22
N THR A 14 -3.52 7.05 -17.24
CA THR A 14 -4.31 5.87 -17.60
C THR A 14 -3.69 5.04 -18.74
N ILE A 15 -2.71 5.63 -19.46
CA ILE A 15 -2.01 4.98 -20.56
C ILE A 15 -0.74 4.32 -20.04
N ILE A 16 -0.58 3.03 -20.37
CA ILE A 16 0.64 2.27 -20.07
C ILE A 16 1.63 2.47 -21.21
N ASP A 17 2.73 3.14 -20.90
CA ASP A 17 3.89 3.34 -21.75
C ASP A 17 5.17 3.12 -20.90
N TYR A 18 5.76 1.94 -21.03
CA TYR A 18 7.00 1.57 -20.36
C TYR A 18 8.25 2.21 -20.98
N GLN A 19 8.16 2.74 -22.21
CA GLN A 19 9.27 3.47 -22.83
C GLN A 19 9.42 4.86 -22.19
N VAL A 20 8.29 5.51 -21.88
CA VAL A 20 8.26 6.85 -21.30
C VAL A 20 8.25 6.83 -19.76
N ASN A 21 7.51 5.91 -19.14
CA ASN A 21 7.27 5.90 -17.68
C ASN A 21 8.05 4.79 -16.95
N GLU A 22 9.08 4.23 -17.59
CA GLU A 22 9.97 3.19 -17.06
C GLU A 22 9.20 2.05 -16.38
N LYS A 23 9.68 1.55 -15.23
CA LYS A 23 9.09 0.44 -14.47
C LYS A 23 7.60 0.60 -14.16
N ARG A 24 7.10 1.83 -14.02
CA ARG A 24 5.72 2.07 -13.55
C ARG A 24 4.71 2.01 -14.68
N GLY A 25 5.14 2.19 -15.93
CA GLY A 25 4.28 2.19 -17.12
C GLY A 25 3.33 3.39 -17.21
N THR A 26 2.93 3.99 -16.10
CA THR A 26 1.99 5.13 -16.07
C THR A 26 2.61 6.36 -15.41
N ILE A 27 2.18 7.55 -15.84
CA ILE A 27 2.51 8.82 -15.19
C ILE A 27 1.96 8.81 -13.75
N LYS A 28 2.78 9.14 -12.76
CA LYS A 28 2.32 9.48 -11.40
C LYS A 28 3.01 10.76 -10.94
N LYS A 29 2.24 11.82 -10.66
CA LYS A 29 2.77 13.13 -10.25
C LYS A 29 1.93 13.73 -9.12
N ILE A 30 2.57 14.50 -8.25
CA ILE A 30 1.89 15.37 -7.29
C ILE A 30 1.95 16.79 -7.87
N ALA A 31 0.81 17.48 -7.89
CA ALA A 31 0.73 18.85 -8.41
C ALA A 31 1.59 19.80 -7.59
N TYR A 32 2.14 20.83 -8.24
CA TYR A 32 2.94 21.86 -7.58
C TYR A 32 2.15 22.56 -6.47
N ASN A 33 2.82 22.98 -5.40
CA ASN A 33 2.21 23.56 -4.18
C ASN A 33 1.25 22.67 -3.37
N SER A 34 1.15 21.37 -3.68
CA SER A 34 0.40 20.44 -2.81
C SER A 34 0.99 20.37 -1.40
N GLU A 35 0.14 20.34 -0.37
CA GLU A 35 0.56 20.25 1.02
C GLU A 35 1.41 18.98 1.24
N ARG A 36 2.63 19.16 1.79
CA ARG A 36 3.56 18.04 1.97
C ARG A 36 3.04 17.09 3.04
N ASN A 37 3.07 15.79 2.74
CA ASN A 37 2.66 14.71 3.66
C ASN A 37 1.17 14.77 4.04
N PHE A 38 0.34 15.23 3.11
CA PHE A 38 -1.11 15.21 3.22
C PHE A 38 -1.69 14.77 1.87
N GLY A 39 -2.18 13.54 1.79
CA GLY A 39 -2.77 12.97 0.56
C GLY A 39 -4.29 12.99 0.56
N PHE A 40 -4.86 12.22 -0.37
CA PHE A 40 -6.31 12.04 -0.45
C PHE A 40 -6.82 11.39 0.83
N ASN A 41 -7.98 11.82 1.31
CA ASN A 41 -8.62 11.23 2.47
C ASN A 41 -10.14 11.33 2.36
N VAL A 42 -10.82 10.38 2.99
CA VAL A 42 -12.28 10.34 3.11
C VAL A 42 -12.64 9.86 4.51
N SER A 43 -13.65 10.48 5.12
CA SER A 43 -14.20 10.04 6.40
C SER A 43 -15.59 9.45 6.19
N LEU A 44 -15.82 8.27 6.75
CA LEU A 44 -17.10 7.58 6.73
C LEU A 44 -17.71 7.68 8.13
N GLY A 45 -18.84 8.38 8.27
CA GLY A 45 -19.50 8.60 9.56
C GLY A 45 -18.64 9.39 10.55
N VAL A 46 -18.69 9.02 11.83
CA VAL A 46 -17.85 9.60 12.89
C VAL A 46 -16.62 8.71 13.07
N PRO A 47 -15.44 9.12 12.58
CA PRO A 47 -14.30 8.21 12.50
C PRO A 47 -13.77 7.86 13.89
N THR A 48 -13.55 6.57 14.14
CA THR A 48 -12.88 6.02 15.34
C THR A 48 -11.68 5.13 14.99
N LYS A 49 -11.50 4.86 13.70
CA LYS A 49 -10.40 4.11 13.09
C LYS A 49 -9.74 4.95 12.01
N LEU A 50 -8.45 4.74 11.78
CA LEU A 50 -7.71 5.36 10.67
C LEU A 50 -7.04 4.29 9.81
N TYR A 51 -7.35 4.25 8.53
CA TYR A 51 -6.70 3.38 7.54
C TYR A 51 -5.75 4.21 6.69
N ILE A 52 -4.49 3.79 6.62
CA ILE A 52 -3.43 4.46 5.88
C ILE A 52 -3.01 3.61 4.69
N PHE A 53 -2.87 4.23 3.51
CA PHE A 53 -2.44 3.58 2.28
C PHE A 53 -1.30 4.33 1.61
N GLU A 54 -0.40 3.63 0.90
CA GLU A 54 0.70 4.28 0.18
C GLU A 54 0.21 5.12 -1.01
N SER A 55 -0.89 4.73 -1.63
CA SER A 55 -1.47 5.43 -2.77
C SER A 55 -2.99 5.62 -2.64
N THR A 56 -3.50 6.62 -3.34
CA THR A 56 -4.94 6.84 -3.46
C THR A 56 -5.66 5.68 -4.15
N ILE A 57 -5.02 4.98 -5.09
CA ILE A 57 -5.62 3.84 -5.78
C ILE A 57 -5.80 2.66 -4.83
N ASP A 58 -4.81 2.38 -3.97
CA ASP A 58 -4.92 1.33 -2.96
C ASP A 58 -6.02 1.61 -1.95
N LEU A 59 -6.13 2.87 -1.52
CA LEU A 59 -7.22 3.32 -0.65
C LEU A 59 -8.58 3.04 -1.27
N LEU A 60 -8.80 3.47 -2.52
CA LEU A 60 -10.08 3.28 -3.20
C LEU A 60 -10.35 1.81 -3.49
N SER A 61 -9.32 1.02 -3.77
CA SER A 61 -9.42 -0.41 -4.01
C SER A 61 -9.81 -1.15 -2.74
N TYR A 62 -9.16 -0.83 -1.61
CA TYR A 62 -9.52 -1.36 -0.30
C TYR A 62 -10.96 -0.98 0.09
N TRP A 63 -11.36 0.28 -0.12
CA TRP A 63 -12.73 0.69 0.17
C TRP A 63 -13.77 -0.03 -0.70
N THR A 64 -13.44 -0.27 -1.99
CA THR A 64 -14.30 -1.03 -2.90
C THR A 64 -14.48 -2.49 -2.45
N LEU A 65 -13.43 -3.09 -1.90
CA LEU A 65 -13.45 -4.44 -1.34
C LEU A 65 -14.17 -4.52 0.01
N ASN A 66 -14.24 -3.42 0.77
CA ASN A 66 -14.77 -3.35 2.13
C ASN A 66 -15.88 -2.28 2.22
N LYS A 67 -16.97 -2.46 1.46
CA LYS A 67 -18.08 -1.48 1.34
C LYS A 67 -18.85 -1.30 2.66
N GLU A 68 -18.70 -2.22 3.58
CA GLU A 68 -19.27 -2.24 4.93
C GLU A 68 -18.50 -1.38 5.93
N LEU A 69 -17.34 -0.80 5.56
CA LEU A 69 -16.62 0.12 6.43
C LEU A 69 -17.51 1.28 6.88
N ARG A 70 -17.53 1.52 8.19
CA ARG A 70 -18.23 2.62 8.86
C ARG A 70 -17.33 3.22 9.93
N ASN A 71 -17.59 4.48 10.29
CA ASN A 71 -16.93 5.16 11.41
C ASN A 71 -15.40 5.08 11.33
N CYS A 72 -14.85 5.37 10.15
CA CYS A 72 -13.42 5.36 9.91
C CYS A 72 -12.98 6.49 8.97
N MET A 73 -11.72 6.87 9.07
CA MET A 73 -11.04 7.71 8.08
C MET A 73 -10.12 6.83 7.25
N LEU A 74 -10.18 6.96 5.93
CA LEU A 74 -9.19 6.38 5.02
C LEU A 74 -8.33 7.52 4.48
N ALA A 75 -7.02 7.32 4.44
CA ALA A 75 -6.07 8.34 4.01
C ALA A 75 -4.90 7.74 3.23
N SER A 76 -4.50 8.38 2.13
CA SER A 76 -3.31 8.04 1.37
C SER A 76 -2.15 8.95 1.76
N THR A 77 -0.95 8.38 1.88
CA THR A 77 0.27 9.12 2.26
C THR A 77 1.11 9.54 1.05
N GLU A 78 0.71 9.13 -0.16
CA GLU A 78 1.43 9.31 -1.42
C GLU A 78 2.91 8.93 -1.28
N GLY A 79 3.13 7.74 -0.73
CA GLY A 79 4.43 7.11 -0.49
C GLY A 79 4.66 6.70 0.98
N THR A 80 5.82 6.10 1.21
CA THR A 80 6.17 5.34 2.43
C THR A 80 6.67 6.25 3.58
N LYS A 81 5.89 7.26 3.98
CA LYS A 81 6.33 8.32 4.92
C LYS A 81 5.69 8.21 6.30
N GLU A 82 6.53 7.99 7.31
CA GLU A 82 6.10 7.89 8.72
C GLU A 82 5.38 9.16 9.22
N LYS A 83 5.90 10.35 8.89
CA LYS A 83 5.31 11.63 9.30
C LYS A 83 3.87 11.81 8.81
N ALA A 84 3.53 11.24 7.66
CA ALA A 84 2.19 11.35 7.10
C ALA A 84 1.14 10.64 7.96
N VAL A 85 1.50 9.51 8.61
CA VAL A 85 0.61 8.80 9.55
C VAL A 85 0.25 9.70 10.74
N TYR A 86 1.25 10.29 11.40
CA TYR A 86 1.00 11.21 12.52
C TYR A 86 0.23 12.45 12.10
N ASN A 87 0.51 12.98 10.90
CA ASN A 87 -0.24 14.11 10.35
C ASN A 87 -1.72 13.77 10.18
N PHE A 88 -2.07 12.56 9.71
CA PHE A 88 -3.47 12.15 9.58
C PHE A 88 -4.13 11.88 10.93
N MET A 89 -3.42 11.33 11.91
CA MET A 89 -3.93 11.22 13.28
C MET A 89 -4.26 12.61 13.86
N ASN A 90 -3.36 13.58 13.70
CA ASN A 90 -3.58 14.95 14.14
C ASN A 90 -4.71 15.63 13.35
N TYR A 91 -4.76 15.44 12.04
CA TYR A 91 -5.83 15.98 11.21
C TYR A 91 -7.19 15.41 11.61
N MET A 92 -7.30 14.12 11.89
CA MET A 92 -8.52 13.49 12.40
C MET A 92 -8.96 14.14 13.73
N TYR A 93 -8.02 14.39 14.64
CA TYR A 93 -8.30 15.09 15.88
C TYR A 93 -8.76 16.54 15.65
N LEU A 94 -8.05 17.31 14.84
CA LEU A 94 -8.36 18.72 14.61
C LEU A 94 -9.68 18.92 13.87
N SER A 95 -9.90 18.17 12.80
CA SER A 95 -11.05 18.32 11.88
C SER A 95 -12.31 17.59 12.36
N LYS A 96 -12.17 16.44 13.02
CA LYS A 96 -13.32 15.61 13.45
C LYS A 96 -13.52 15.57 14.95
N LYS A 97 -12.60 16.13 15.75
CA LYS A 97 -12.59 16.02 17.23
C LYS A 97 -12.61 14.55 17.69
N GLN A 98 -12.00 13.68 16.90
CA GLN A 98 -11.91 12.25 17.15
C GLN A 98 -10.47 11.77 17.06
N LEU A 99 -10.11 10.77 17.86
CA LEU A 99 -8.85 10.04 17.74
C LEU A 99 -9.11 8.61 17.30
N PRO A 100 -8.16 7.96 16.61
CA PRO A 100 -8.34 6.59 16.13
C PRO A 100 -8.15 5.56 17.26
N PHE A 101 -8.94 5.66 18.33
CA PHE A 101 -8.84 4.77 19.50
C PHE A 101 -9.12 3.30 19.16
N ASN A 102 -9.92 3.04 18.11
CA ASN A 102 -10.17 1.69 17.62
C ASN A 102 -9.07 1.19 16.65
N GLY A 103 -7.98 1.95 16.48
CA GLY A 103 -6.78 1.50 15.79
C GLY A 103 -6.40 2.30 14.56
N VAL A 104 -5.11 2.25 14.26
CA VAL A 104 -4.51 2.74 13.01
C VAL A 104 -4.04 1.55 12.18
N TYR A 105 -4.60 1.38 10.99
CA TYR A 105 -4.36 0.24 10.10
C TYR A 105 -3.40 0.67 8.99
N ILE A 106 -2.23 0.04 8.91
CA ILE A 106 -1.19 0.36 7.92
C ILE A 106 -1.32 -0.58 6.73
N GLY A 107 -1.89 -0.07 5.63
CA GLY A 107 -2.04 -0.74 4.34
C GLY A 107 -0.97 -0.33 3.33
N SER A 108 0.29 -0.59 3.66
CA SER A 108 1.42 -0.44 2.73
C SER A 108 1.49 -1.59 1.73
N ASP A 109 2.31 -1.43 0.69
CA ASP A 109 2.56 -2.51 -0.27
C ASP A 109 3.23 -3.70 0.44
N ASN A 110 2.92 -4.92 0.02
CA ASN A 110 3.56 -6.15 0.50
C ASN A 110 4.91 -6.36 -0.19
N ASP A 111 5.77 -5.36 -0.07
CA ASP A 111 7.12 -5.37 -0.62
C ASP A 111 8.16 -5.00 0.45
N ILE A 112 9.41 -4.86 0.04
CA ILE A 112 10.50 -4.55 0.98
C ILE A 112 10.32 -3.18 1.65
N ALA A 113 9.80 -2.18 0.92
CA ALA A 113 9.64 -0.82 1.41
C ALA A 113 8.44 -0.72 2.37
N GLY A 114 7.30 -1.29 2.00
CA GLY A 114 6.09 -1.32 2.81
C GLY A 114 6.28 -2.10 4.10
N GLN A 115 6.97 -3.26 4.08
CA GLN A 115 7.30 -3.98 5.30
C GLN A 115 8.17 -3.16 6.28
N LYS A 116 9.12 -2.38 5.75
CA LYS A 116 9.92 -1.46 6.56
C LYS A 116 9.08 -0.33 7.13
N MET A 117 8.06 0.14 6.40
CA MET A 117 7.09 1.12 6.90
C MET A 117 6.27 0.55 8.05
N LEU A 118 5.66 -0.61 7.84
CA LEU A 118 4.83 -1.31 8.80
C LEU A 118 5.58 -1.52 10.12
N GLU A 119 6.82 -1.97 10.04
CA GLU A 119 7.68 -2.23 11.21
C GLU A 119 7.97 -0.98 12.05
N LYS A 120 7.86 0.23 11.48
CA LYS A 120 7.98 1.47 12.27
C LYS A 120 6.80 1.70 13.19
N PHE A 121 5.68 1.02 12.98
CA PHE A 121 4.44 1.23 13.74
C PHE A 121 4.03 0.01 14.55
N ILE A 122 4.09 -1.20 13.98
CA ILE A 122 3.57 -2.38 14.66
C ILE A 122 4.41 -2.72 15.89
N GLY A 123 3.75 -2.88 17.03
CA GLY A 123 4.36 -3.09 18.35
C GLY A 123 4.63 -1.78 19.10
N LYS A 124 4.22 -0.63 18.56
CA LYS A 124 4.13 0.64 19.28
C LYS A 124 2.68 0.91 19.66
N SER A 125 2.47 1.68 20.73
CA SER A 125 1.21 2.36 21.04
C SER A 125 1.48 3.85 21.21
N PHE A 126 0.48 4.67 20.89
CA PHE A 126 0.49 6.09 21.26
C PHE A 126 -0.42 6.27 22.46
N VAL A 127 0.17 6.65 23.59
CA VAL A 127 -0.55 6.91 24.83
C VAL A 127 -1.17 8.30 24.76
N TYR A 128 -2.49 8.36 24.85
CA TYR A 128 -3.22 9.61 25.01
C TYR A 128 -3.72 9.72 26.45
N GLN A 129 -3.27 10.76 27.15
CA GLN A 129 -3.74 11.08 28.50
C GLN A 129 -4.65 12.31 28.43
N LYS A 130 -5.90 12.14 28.81
CA LYS A 130 -6.81 13.26 29.05
C LYS A 130 -6.75 13.60 30.53
N GLU A 131 -6.79 14.89 30.87
CA GLU A 131 -6.43 15.43 32.20
C GLU A 131 -7.15 14.80 33.42
N LYS A 132 -8.18 13.96 33.24
CA LYS A 132 -8.93 13.26 34.31
C LYS A 132 -9.49 11.87 33.95
N GLU A 133 -9.04 11.22 32.87
CA GLU A 133 -9.55 9.90 32.42
C GLU A 133 -8.46 8.83 32.38
N GLU A 134 -8.86 7.56 32.21
CA GLU A 134 -7.95 6.44 31.98
C GLU A 134 -7.05 6.67 30.75
N HIS A 135 -5.84 6.09 30.79
CA HIS A 135 -4.93 6.10 29.65
C HIS A 135 -5.56 5.34 28.49
N LEU A 136 -5.67 5.99 27.33
CA LEU A 136 -6.14 5.36 26.10
C LEU A 136 -4.98 5.14 25.15
N ASP A 137 -4.77 3.88 24.78
CA ASP A 137 -3.71 3.47 23.86
C ASP A 137 -4.24 3.38 22.43
N ILE A 138 -3.63 4.13 21.52
CA ILE A 138 -3.85 3.96 20.09
C ILE A 138 -2.89 2.88 19.59
N ILE A 139 -3.46 1.78 19.12
CA ILE A 139 -2.73 0.59 18.65
C ILE A 139 -2.62 0.61 17.11
N PHE A 140 -1.48 0.17 16.59
CA PHE A 140 -1.24 0.02 15.16
C PHE A 140 -1.45 -1.42 14.71
N PHE A 141 -2.21 -1.60 13.62
CA PHE A 141 -2.58 -2.88 13.03
C PHE A 141 -2.01 -3.04 11.63
N ASN A 142 -1.71 -4.30 11.28
CA ASN A 142 -1.28 -4.67 9.95
C ASN A 142 -2.49 -4.75 9.00
N ASN A 143 -2.43 -4.04 7.88
CA ASN A 143 -3.40 -4.11 6.80
C ASN A 143 -2.71 -4.25 5.43
N VAL A 144 -1.50 -4.82 5.42
CA VAL A 144 -0.76 -5.14 4.20
C VAL A 144 -1.48 -6.29 3.48
N PRO A 145 -1.74 -6.16 2.16
CA PRO A 145 -2.46 -7.19 1.42
C PRO A 145 -1.67 -8.49 1.39
N ASN A 146 -2.36 -9.62 1.58
CA ASN A 146 -1.79 -10.95 1.46
C ASN A 146 -0.54 -11.21 2.33
N ASP A 147 -0.39 -10.51 3.46
CA ASP A 147 0.81 -10.62 4.30
C ASP A 147 1.00 -12.02 4.92
N SER A 148 -0.11 -12.73 5.13
CA SER A 148 -0.17 -14.11 5.62
C SER A 148 0.12 -15.18 4.55
N GLN A 149 0.27 -14.78 3.28
CA GLN A 149 0.53 -15.74 2.20
C GLN A 149 1.98 -16.23 2.23
N ILE A 150 2.16 -17.53 1.97
CA ILE A 150 3.47 -18.17 1.88
C ILE A 150 3.50 -19.01 0.59
N PRO A 151 4.52 -18.86 -0.28
CA PRO A 151 4.63 -19.68 -1.47
C PRO A 151 4.75 -21.17 -1.10
N GLN A 152 3.96 -22.03 -1.76
CA GLN A 152 3.92 -23.46 -1.48
C GLN A 152 5.31 -24.11 -1.60
N ARG A 153 6.08 -23.74 -2.63
CA ARG A 153 7.47 -24.18 -2.81
C ARG A 153 8.38 -23.89 -1.59
N ASN A 154 8.12 -22.79 -0.87
CA ASN A 154 8.89 -22.44 0.32
C ASN A 154 8.45 -23.34 1.49
N ILE A 155 7.13 -23.55 1.64
CA ILE A 155 6.56 -24.45 2.65
C ILE A 155 7.14 -25.86 2.49
N ASP A 156 7.19 -26.38 1.28
CA ASP A 156 7.73 -27.72 1.00
C ASP A 156 9.17 -27.86 1.47
N VAL A 157 10.01 -26.84 1.23
CA VAL A 157 11.39 -26.79 1.71
C VAL A 157 11.45 -26.72 3.24
N TYR A 158 10.67 -25.85 3.89
CA TYR A 158 10.68 -25.75 5.35
C TYR A 158 10.25 -27.06 6.02
N GLN A 159 9.18 -27.67 5.52
CA GLN A 159 8.68 -28.95 6.02
C GLN A 159 9.70 -30.07 5.81
N LYS A 160 10.35 -30.14 4.64
CA LYS A 160 11.42 -31.09 4.37
C LYS A 160 12.53 -30.98 5.42
N ILE A 161 13.05 -29.78 5.66
CA ILE A 161 14.13 -29.56 6.64
C ILE A 161 13.69 -29.91 8.06
N CYS A 162 12.47 -29.56 8.47
CA CYS A 162 11.97 -29.92 9.80
C CYS A 162 11.79 -31.44 9.98
N ARG A 163 11.42 -32.19 8.92
CA ARG A 163 11.34 -33.66 8.96
C ARG A 163 12.70 -34.34 9.10
N GLU A 164 13.79 -33.70 8.66
CA GLU A 164 15.17 -34.20 8.81
C GLU A 164 15.66 -34.11 10.28
N VAL A 165 14.98 -33.35 11.13
CA VAL A 165 15.30 -33.24 12.57
C VAL A 165 14.75 -34.45 13.32
N THR A 166 15.62 -35.39 13.65
CA THR A 166 15.25 -36.64 14.37
C THR A 166 15.27 -36.50 15.89
N GLN A 167 16.01 -35.51 16.42
CA GLN A 167 16.09 -35.27 17.85
C GLN A 167 14.79 -34.64 18.38
N SER A 168 14.33 -35.12 19.54
CA SER A 168 13.19 -34.54 20.25
C SER A 168 13.61 -33.28 21.02
N TYR A 169 12.81 -32.22 20.90
CA TYR A 169 13.01 -30.96 21.62
C TYR A 169 11.71 -30.56 22.33
N SER A 170 11.82 -30.05 23.55
CA SER A 170 10.68 -29.54 24.30
C SER A 170 10.13 -28.23 23.71
N ASP A 171 10.99 -27.43 23.09
CA ASP A 171 10.62 -26.20 22.39
C ASP A 171 10.17 -26.48 20.95
N LYS A 172 8.86 -26.41 20.73
CA LYS A 172 8.22 -26.68 19.43
C LYS A 172 8.74 -25.79 18.30
N ARG A 173 9.32 -24.61 18.58
CA ARG A 173 9.87 -23.73 17.54
C ARG A 173 10.98 -24.40 16.73
N ILE A 174 11.65 -25.41 17.29
CA ILE A 174 12.75 -26.12 16.61
C ILE A 174 12.23 -27.06 15.52
N THR A 175 11.07 -27.66 15.74
CA THR A 175 10.47 -28.64 14.83
C THR A 175 9.28 -28.08 14.04
N ASP A 176 8.83 -26.87 14.36
CA ASP A 176 7.77 -26.18 13.64
C ASP A 176 8.33 -25.37 12.46
N TRP A 177 8.04 -25.83 11.25
CA TRP A 177 8.47 -25.20 10.00
C TRP A 177 8.01 -23.74 9.88
N ARG A 178 6.90 -23.36 10.55
CA ARG A 178 6.39 -21.98 10.55
C ARG A 178 7.35 -21.01 11.21
N PHE A 179 8.16 -21.46 12.16
CA PHE A 179 9.16 -20.62 12.80
C PHE A 179 10.28 -20.25 11.81
N MET A 180 10.67 -21.20 10.96
CA MET A 180 11.63 -20.96 9.87
C MET A 180 11.05 -20.00 8.82
N ALA A 181 9.78 -20.19 8.45
CA ALA A 181 9.06 -19.28 7.57
C ALA A 181 8.97 -17.86 8.16
N ALA A 182 8.72 -17.74 9.46
CA ALA A 182 8.66 -16.46 10.17
C ALA A 182 10.01 -15.73 10.16
N ILE A 183 11.12 -16.45 10.33
CA ILE A 183 12.47 -15.88 10.20
C ILE A 183 12.72 -15.41 8.76
N HIS A 184 12.35 -16.20 7.75
CA HIS A 184 12.51 -15.79 6.35
C HIS A 184 11.67 -14.54 6.02
N LYS A 185 10.40 -14.52 6.42
CA LYS A 185 9.50 -13.37 6.26
C LYS A 185 10.04 -12.13 6.96
N ALA A 186 10.50 -12.26 8.21
CA ALA A 186 11.02 -11.15 8.98
C ALA A 186 12.27 -10.50 8.35
N ILE A 187 13.15 -11.30 7.73
CA ILE A 187 14.43 -10.85 7.20
C ILE A 187 14.30 -10.28 5.78
N THR A 188 13.60 -10.96 4.87
CA THR A 188 13.55 -10.63 3.43
C THR A 188 12.14 -10.51 2.85
N ASN A 189 11.09 -10.63 3.67
CA ASN A 189 9.71 -10.72 3.21
C ASN A 189 9.46 -11.90 2.24
N LEU A 190 10.09 -13.04 2.49
CA LEU A 190 10.01 -14.24 1.63
C LEU A 190 10.53 -14.03 0.20
N SER A 191 11.30 -12.97 -0.05
CA SER A 191 11.91 -12.66 -1.34
C SER A 191 12.82 -13.81 -1.82
N GLU A 192 12.89 -14.02 -3.13
CA GLU A 192 13.89 -14.93 -3.74
C GLU A 192 15.31 -14.36 -3.66
N LYS A 193 15.43 -13.05 -3.46
CA LYS A 193 16.69 -12.31 -3.39
C LYS A 193 17.01 -11.92 -1.95
N ASN A 194 18.29 -11.93 -1.60
CA ASN A 194 18.81 -11.65 -0.25
C ASN A 194 18.73 -10.17 0.21
N ILE A 195 17.79 -9.39 -0.30
CA ILE A 195 17.59 -7.98 0.09
C ILE A 195 16.82 -7.92 1.41
N LEU A 196 17.29 -7.11 2.35
CA LEU A 196 16.67 -6.98 3.67
C LEU A 196 15.36 -6.18 3.64
N SER A 197 14.33 -6.73 4.28
CA SER A 197 13.05 -6.10 4.60
C SER A 197 12.91 -5.68 6.07
N ASN A 198 13.95 -5.86 6.90
CA ASN A 198 13.98 -5.42 8.29
C ASN A 198 14.75 -4.10 8.48
N ASN A 199 14.35 -3.27 9.45
CA ASN A 199 15.05 -2.01 9.74
C ASN A 199 16.32 -2.18 10.59
N GLN A 200 16.49 -3.34 11.23
CA GLN A 200 17.61 -3.62 12.14
C GLN A 200 18.90 -4.00 11.42
N LYS A 201 18.87 -4.12 10.08
CA LYS A 201 19.97 -4.60 9.25
C LYS A 201 20.46 -5.99 9.68
N TYR A 202 19.55 -6.82 10.20
CA TYR A 202 19.83 -8.22 10.49
C TYR A 202 19.94 -8.97 9.16
N ASP A 203 21.11 -9.56 8.92
CA ASP A 203 21.54 -10.07 7.62
C ASP A 203 22.08 -11.49 7.67
N LYS A 204 21.73 -12.28 8.69
CA LYS A 204 22.08 -13.71 8.71
C LYS A 204 21.06 -14.53 7.92
N TYR A 205 21.51 -15.71 7.49
CA TYR A 205 20.72 -16.72 6.76
C TYR A 205 20.22 -16.22 5.41
N PHE A 206 19.04 -15.61 5.38
CA PHE A 206 18.34 -15.27 4.14
C PHE A 206 18.74 -13.90 3.58
N GLY A 207 19.34 -13.03 4.39
CA GLY A 207 19.64 -11.64 4.03
C GLY A 207 21.11 -11.35 3.79
N ASP A 208 21.41 -10.19 3.21
CA ASP A 208 22.74 -9.56 3.17
C ASP A 208 22.57 -8.04 3.30
N ALA A 209 23.22 -7.43 4.30
CA ALA A 209 23.14 -5.99 4.54
C ALA A 209 23.74 -5.14 3.39
N LYS A 210 24.57 -5.74 2.52
CA LYS A 210 25.17 -5.10 1.35
C LYS A 210 24.33 -5.27 0.08
N ALA A 211 23.31 -6.13 0.11
CA ALA A 211 22.45 -6.38 -1.04
C ALA A 211 21.47 -5.23 -1.28
N ASN A 212 21.33 -4.87 -2.56
CA ASN A 212 20.39 -3.88 -3.08
C ASN A 212 19.86 -4.34 -4.44
N SER A 213 19.02 -3.53 -5.07
CA SER A 213 18.36 -3.88 -6.35
C SER A 213 19.33 -4.26 -7.49
N LYS A 214 20.60 -3.82 -7.43
CA LYS A 214 21.61 -4.05 -8.48
C LYS A 214 22.50 -5.27 -8.24
N ASN A 215 22.80 -5.60 -6.99
CA ASN A 215 23.79 -6.62 -6.62
C ASN A 215 23.22 -7.79 -5.79
N ALA A 216 21.90 -7.85 -5.57
CA ALA A 216 21.28 -8.92 -4.82
C ALA A 216 21.44 -10.28 -5.48
N GLN A 217 21.66 -11.31 -4.66
CA GLN A 217 21.84 -12.69 -5.07
C GLN A 217 20.58 -13.50 -4.81
N ILE A 218 20.38 -14.55 -5.60
CA ILE A 218 19.32 -15.53 -5.39
C ILE A 218 19.64 -16.36 -4.15
N ILE A 219 18.68 -16.46 -3.24
CA ILE A 219 18.81 -17.25 -2.01
C ILE A 219 18.70 -18.74 -2.37
N ASN A 220 19.70 -19.53 -2.00
CA ASN A 220 19.56 -20.98 -1.96
C ASN A 220 18.75 -21.36 -0.71
N LEU A 221 17.44 -21.43 -0.86
CA LEU A 221 16.51 -21.60 0.26
C LEU A 221 16.84 -22.83 1.10
N GLU A 222 17.06 -23.99 0.47
CA GLU A 222 17.35 -25.23 1.19
C GLU A 222 18.65 -25.13 2.01
N LYS A 223 19.71 -24.54 1.43
CA LYS A 223 20.99 -24.34 2.11
C LYS A 223 20.85 -23.44 3.33
N GLU A 224 20.16 -22.30 3.20
CA GLU A 224 19.98 -21.36 4.32
C GLU A 224 19.05 -21.92 5.39
N CYS A 225 18.01 -22.66 5.01
CA CYS A 225 17.15 -23.40 5.94
C CYS A 225 17.91 -24.45 6.74
N LYS A 226 18.82 -25.22 6.11
CA LYS A 226 19.68 -26.19 6.81
C LYS A 226 20.61 -25.53 7.82
N LYS A 227 21.25 -24.42 7.44
CA LYS A 227 22.09 -23.63 8.36
C LYS A 227 21.27 -23.10 9.54
N LEU A 228 20.07 -22.58 9.28
CA LEU A 228 19.19 -22.05 10.31
C LEU A 228 18.73 -23.16 11.27
N SER A 229 18.30 -24.31 10.75
CA SER A 229 17.91 -25.47 11.56
C SER A 229 19.05 -25.91 12.48
N HIS A 230 20.27 -26.02 11.96
CA HIS A 230 21.45 -26.34 12.77
C HIS A 230 21.73 -25.28 13.85
N ALA A 231 21.65 -24.00 13.50
CA ALA A 231 21.86 -22.91 14.44
C ALA A 231 20.80 -22.87 15.55
N MET A 232 19.55 -23.21 15.25
CA MET A 232 18.47 -23.32 16.24
C MET A 232 18.77 -24.43 17.26
N GLN A 233 19.23 -25.59 16.80
CA GLN A 233 19.62 -26.72 17.67
C GLN A 233 20.81 -26.37 18.58
N GLN A 234 21.78 -25.60 18.07
CA GLN A 234 22.93 -25.13 18.86
C GLN A 234 22.61 -23.98 19.83
N SER A 235 21.49 -23.29 19.61
CA SER A 235 21.09 -22.10 20.38
C SER A 235 20.23 -22.43 21.60
N LEU A 236 20.23 -23.68 22.06
CA LEU A 236 19.49 -24.11 23.24
C LEU A 236 20.07 -23.55 24.54
N PHE A 237 19.21 -23.15 25.47
CA PHE A 237 19.56 -22.81 26.85
C PHE A 237 18.46 -23.33 27.77
N ILE A 238 18.82 -24.21 28.72
CA ILE A 238 17.85 -24.90 29.59
C ILE A 238 16.74 -25.55 28.73
N GLU A 239 17.17 -26.35 27.74
CA GLU A 239 16.32 -27.08 26.78
C GLU A 239 15.37 -26.24 25.89
N LYS A 240 15.37 -24.91 26.04
CA LYS A 240 14.56 -23.99 25.23
C LYS A 240 15.42 -23.24 24.22
N LEU A 241 14.82 -22.86 23.09
CA LEU A 241 15.51 -22.06 22.09
C LEU A 241 15.78 -20.65 22.63
N SER A 242 17.07 -20.29 22.74
CA SER A 242 17.50 -18.96 23.14
C SER A 242 17.59 -18.06 21.92
N MET A 243 16.63 -17.14 21.79
CA MET A 243 16.62 -16.14 20.71
C MET A 243 17.86 -15.24 20.75
N ASN A 244 18.41 -14.95 21.92
CA ASN A 244 19.61 -14.14 22.06
C ASN A 244 20.84 -14.85 21.48
N ARG A 245 20.94 -16.18 21.63
CA ARG A 245 22.01 -17.00 21.04
C ARG A 245 21.84 -17.11 19.52
N LEU A 246 20.61 -17.36 19.07
CA LEU A 246 20.29 -17.49 17.65
C LEU A 246 20.53 -16.19 16.88
N LEU A 247 20.10 -15.07 17.44
CA LEU A 247 20.10 -13.75 16.78
C LEU A 247 21.32 -12.90 17.12
N ASP A 248 22.40 -13.47 17.68
CA ASP A 248 23.55 -12.71 18.19
C ASP A 248 24.01 -11.59 17.22
N GLN A 249 23.70 -10.34 17.59
CA GLN A 249 24.14 -9.13 16.94
C GLN A 249 25.14 -8.44 17.87
N LYS A 250 26.40 -8.86 17.79
CA LYS A 250 27.52 -8.23 18.51
C LYS A 250 27.43 -6.71 18.32
N ASN A 251 27.22 -5.99 19.43
CA ASN A 251 27.12 -4.53 19.51
C ASN A 251 25.79 -3.85 19.10
N ASN A 252 24.68 -4.59 18.87
CA ASN A 252 23.35 -3.98 18.65
C ASN A 252 22.20 -4.68 19.40
N ILE A 253 22.13 -4.48 20.71
CA ILE A 253 21.12 -5.08 21.59
C ILE A 253 19.69 -4.64 21.21
N SER A 254 19.48 -3.33 20.93
CA SER A 254 18.16 -2.81 20.55
C SER A 254 17.67 -3.41 19.22
N GLY A 255 18.59 -3.58 18.26
CA GLY A 255 18.32 -4.28 17.00
C GLY A 255 17.90 -5.72 17.24
N ALA A 256 18.67 -6.47 18.02
CA ALA A 256 18.37 -7.87 18.36
C ALA A 256 16.97 -8.04 19.00
N ILE A 257 16.59 -7.15 19.91
CA ILE A 257 15.26 -7.16 20.54
C ILE A 257 14.16 -6.91 19.49
N LYS A 258 14.31 -5.90 18.64
CA LYS A 258 13.29 -5.54 17.64
C LYS A 258 13.10 -6.64 16.59
N ILE A 259 14.19 -7.23 16.07
CA ILE A 259 14.08 -8.32 15.10
C ILE A 259 13.48 -9.58 15.74
N ARG A 260 13.82 -9.87 17.00
CA ARG A 260 13.20 -10.95 17.77
C ARG A 260 11.69 -10.75 17.88
N SER A 261 11.23 -9.58 18.31
CA SER A 261 9.80 -9.29 18.43
C SER A 261 9.08 -9.38 17.07
N LYS A 262 9.73 -8.99 15.98
CA LYS A 262 9.20 -9.18 14.62
C LYS A 262 9.02 -10.65 14.28
N ILE A 263 10.03 -11.49 14.53
CA ILE A 263 9.98 -12.94 14.28
C ILE A 263 8.88 -13.60 15.12
N GLU A 264 8.82 -13.31 16.42
CA GLU A 264 7.81 -13.88 17.33
C GLU A 264 6.39 -13.50 16.88
N ARG A 265 6.15 -12.22 16.55
CA ARG A 265 4.85 -11.76 16.04
C ARG A 265 4.44 -12.45 14.74
N VAL A 266 5.37 -12.59 13.79
CA VAL A 266 5.08 -13.27 12.51
C VAL A 266 4.83 -14.76 12.73
N TYR A 267 5.58 -15.40 13.63
CA TYR A 267 5.40 -16.80 13.97
C TYR A 267 4.05 -17.06 14.63
N GLU A 268 3.65 -16.22 15.59
CA GLU A 268 2.33 -16.28 16.22
C GLU A 268 1.21 -16.11 15.18
N ALA A 269 1.37 -15.15 14.26
CA ALA A 269 0.43 -14.96 13.15
C ALA A 269 0.32 -16.22 12.28
N TYR A 270 1.45 -16.82 11.86
CA TYR A 270 1.44 -18.07 11.09
C TYR A 270 0.94 -19.29 11.88
N CYS A 271 1.07 -19.29 13.20
CA CYS A 271 0.48 -20.32 14.04
C CYS A 271 -1.06 -20.24 14.04
N LEU A 272 -1.60 -19.02 13.97
CA LEU A 272 -3.04 -18.78 13.90
C LEU A 272 -3.59 -19.01 12.48
N TYR A 273 -2.96 -18.41 11.48
CA TYR A 273 -3.38 -18.49 10.09
C TYR A 273 -2.23 -18.17 9.13
N TYR A 274 -2.10 -19.01 8.09
CA TYR A 274 -1.29 -18.72 6.91
C TYR A 274 -2.05 -19.23 5.68
N GLU A 275 -1.75 -18.65 4.52
CA GLU A 275 -2.38 -19.03 3.26
C GLU A 275 -1.33 -19.53 2.26
N PRO A 276 -1.31 -20.83 1.92
CA PRO A 276 -0.39 -21.36 0.91
C PRO A 276 -0.80 -20.90 -0.48
N VAL A 277 0.16 -20.44 -1.28
CA VAL A 277 -0.09 -19.99 -2.66
C VAL A 277 0.89 -20.59 -3.67
N THR A 278 0.41 -20.90 -4.87
CA THR A 278 1.24 -21.37 -6.00
C THR A 278 1.60 -20.25 -6.97
N ALA A 279 0.78 -19.20 -7.02
CA ALA A 279 1.02 -17.99 -7.80
C ALA A 279 1.90 -16.99 -7.04
N PRO A 280 2.53 -16.01 -7.73
CA PRO A 280 3.17 -14.88 -7.09
C PRO A 280 2.20 -14.14 -6.16
N ILE A 281 2.69 -13.73 -4.99
CA ILE A 281 1.90 -12.97 -4.02
C ILE A 281 1.61 -11.59 -4.59
N ILE A 282 0.33 -11.24 -4.66
CA ILE A 282 -0.11 -9.91 -5.08
C ILE A 282 0.26 -8.90 -3.99
N SER A 283 0.95 -7.83 -4.39
CA SER A 283 1.61 -6.90 -3.47
C SER A 283 0.79 -5.69 -3.05
N ASP A 284 -0.22 -5.27 -3.81
CA ASP A 284 -0.99 -4.06 -3.50
C ASP A 284 -2.51 -4.30 -3.56
N TRP A 285 -3.29 -3.42 -2.94
CA TRP A 285 -4.75 -3.60 -2.81
C TRP A 285 -5.48 -3.44 -4.15
N ASN A 286 -4.91 -2.67 -5.07
CA ASN A 286 -5.45 -2.49 -6.42
C ASN A 286 -5.38 -3.78 -7.22
N ASP A 287 -4.27 -4.47 -7.19
CA ASP A 287 -4.12 -5.76 -7.87
C ASP A 287 -4.94 -6.85 -7.17
N VAL A 288 -5.14 -6.79 -5.85
CA VAL A 288 -6.09 -7.66 -5.14
C VAL A 288 -7.51 -7.44 -5.66
N LEU A 289 -7.94 -6.18 -5.80
CA LEU A 289 -9.24 -5.87 -6.38
C LEU A 289 -9.33 -6.44 -7.80
N LYS A 290 -8.31 -6.26 -8.64
CA LYS A 290 -8.30 -6.80 -10.01
C LYS A 290 -8.40 -8.32 -10.07
N ALA A 291 -7.76 -9.03 -9.16
CA ALA A 291 -7.85 -10.49 -9.10
C ALA A 291 -9.26 -10.99 -8.71
N GLN A 292 -10.02 -10.21 -7.94
CA GLN A 292 -11.37 -10.58 -7.50
C GLN A 292 -12.49 -10.07 -8.43
N SER A 293 -12.23 -9.00 -9.20
CA SER A 293 -13.21 -8.38 -10.07
C SER A 293 -13.16 -9.00 -11.48
N THR A 294 -14.16 -9.80 -11.83
CA THR A 294 -14.39 -10.26 -13.21
C THR A 294 -15.06 -9.18 -14.06
N GLU A 295 -15.65 -8.16 -13.44
CA GLU A 295 -16.37 -7.08 -14.09
C GLU A 295 -16.12 -5.72 -13.42
N TYR A 296 -15.90 -4.69 -14.24
CA TYR A 296 -15.87 -3.29 -13.81
C TYR A 296 -17.03 -2.55 -14.40
N THR A 297 -17.63 -1.68 -13.59
CA THR A 297 -18.75 -0.86 -14.01
C THR A 297 -18.41 0.60 -13.74
N TYR A 298 -18.29 1.39 -14.81
CA TYR A 298 -18.09 2.83 -14.73
C TYR A 298 -19.43 3.54 -14.56
N PHE A 299 -19.52 4.41 -13.55
CA PHE A 299 -20.70 5.24 -13.27
C PHE A 299 -20.30 6.72 -13.31
N ASP A 300 -21.05 7.54 -14.05
CA ASP A 300 -20.96 9.00 -14.01
C ASP A 300 -22.22 9.57 -13.36
N GLY A 301 -22.22 9.62 -12.03
CA GLY A 301 -23.24 10.30 -11.22
C GLY A 301 -24.58 9.60 -11.09
N GLU A 302 -25.17 9.10 -12.18
CA GLU A 302 -26.51 8.48 -12.16
C GLU A 302 -26.72 7.30 -13.13
N GLU A 303 -25.89 7.15 -14.19
CA GLU A 303 -26.03 6.05 -15.16
C GLU A 303 -24.77 5.20 -15.34
N THR A 304 -25.00 3.94 -15.75
CA THR A 304 -23.96 2.97 -16.11
C THR A 304 -23.40 3.28 -17.49
N TYR A 305 -22.19 3.83 -17.57
CA TYR A 305 -21.59 4.31 -18.83
C TYR A 305 -20.88 3.20 -19.62
N ALA A 306 -20.19 2.31 -18.90
CA ALA A 306 -19.52 1.16 -19.51
C ALA A 306 -19.42 0.00 -18.52
N ARG A 307 -19.70 -1.21 -19.01
CA ARG A 307 -19.40 -2.46 -18.32
C ARG A 307 -18.21 -3.11 -19.01
N ILE A 308 -17.15 -3.37 -18.27
CA ILE A 308 -15.94 -4.02 -18.76
C ILE A 308 -15.91 -5.42 -18.14
N GLN A 309 -15.98 -6.46 -18.96
CA GLN A 309 -15.84 -7.85 -18.50
C GLN A 309 -14.48 -8.38 -18.96
N TYR A 310 -13.77 -9.05 -18.06
CA TYR A 310 -12.51 -9.72 -18.38
C TYR A 310 -12.72 -11.23 -18.44
N ASN A 311 -12.81 -11.79 -19.65
CA ASN A 311 -13.06 -13.22 -19.87
C ASN A 311 -11.92 -13.85 -20.69
N ASN A 312 -11.26 -14.87 -20.15
CA ASN A 312 -10.23 -15.68 -20.85
C ASN A 312 -9.18 -14.87 -21.61
N GLY A 313 -8.65 -13.80 -21.00
CA GLY A 313 -7.63 -12.94 -21.61
C GLY A 313 -8.15 -11.97 -22.69
N LYS A 314 -9.47 -11.88 -22.88
CA LYS A 314 -10.12 -10.88 -23.74
C LYS A 314 -10.89 -9.86 -22.90
N LEU A 315 -10.59 -8.59 -23.16
CA LEU A 315 -11.30 -7.43 -22.60
C LEU A 315 -12.57 -7.18 -23.44
N ASN A 316 -13.75 -7.39 -22.86
CA ASN A 316 -15.02 -7.05 -23.49
C ASN A 316 -15.55 -5.75 -22.89
N ILE A 317 -15.60 -4.68 -23.69
CA ILE A 317 -16.14 -3.39 -23.28
C ILE A 317 -17.56 -3.25 -23.86
N PHE A 318 -18.55 -3.22 -22.98
CA PHE A 318 -19.94 -2.94 -23.31
C PHE A 318 -20.22 -1.47 -22.98
N LYS A 319 -20.08 -0.61 -23.99
CA LYS A 319 -20.43 0.82 -23.90
C LYS A 319 -21.90 0.98 -24.30
N LYS A 320 -22.71 1.59 -23.45
CA LYS A 320 -24.04 2.07 -23.86
C LYS A 320 -23.81 3.30 -24.74
N SER A 321 -24.34 3.33 -25.96
CA SER A 321 -24.24 4.51 -26.82
C SER A 321 -25.12 5.63 -26.26
N SER A 322 -24.59 6.40 -25.30
CA SER A 322 -25.07 7.76 -25.07
C SER A 322 -24.52 8.63 -26.20
N SER A 323 -25.39 9.40 -26.82
CA SER A 323 -25.00 10.57 -27.60
C SER A 323 -24.28 11.54 -26.65
N ASP A 324 -22.97 11.37 -26.49
CA ASP A 324 -22.17 12.23 -25.61
C ASP A 324 -22.09 13.64 -26.19
N THR A 325 -22.91 14.54 -25.66
CA THR A 325 -22.43 15.90 -25.44
C THR A 325 -21.27 15.79 -24.44
N LYS A 326 -20.03 15.96 -24.92
CA LYS A 326 -18.85 16.11 -24.06
C LYS A 326 -19.19 17.06 -22.92
N LYS A 327 -19.26 16.57 -21.68
CA LYS A 327 -19.22 17.46 -20.51
C LYS A 327 -17.80 18.00 -20.42
N GLU A 328 -17.62 19.20 -20.95
CA GLU A 328 -16.40 20.00 -20.80
C GLU A 328 -16.22 20.34 -19.31
N LEU A 329 -15.01 20.11 -18.80
CA LEU A 329 -14.60 20.50 -17.46
C LEU A 329 -14.37 22.02 -17.46
N SER A 330 -15.38 22.79 -17.04
CA SER A 330 -15.27 24.23 -16.89
C SER A 330 -14.67 24.59 -15.52
N PHE A 331 -13.53 25.28 -15.53
CA PHE A 331 -12.94 25.92 -14.35
C PHE A 331 -13.01 27.44 -14.53
N GLU A 332 -13.48 28.17 -13.51
CA GLU A 332 -13.37 29.64 -13.46
C GLU A 332 -12.03 30.00 -12.81
N ALA A 333 -11.30 30.93 -13.43
CA ALA A 333 -10.03 31.42 -12.90
C ALA A 333 -10.27 32.79 -12.24
N ASP A 334 -9.86 32.96 -10.99
CA ASP A 334 -10.03 34.23 -10.27
C ASP A 334 -8.88 35.22 -10.56
N SER A 335 -7.90 34.82 -11.38
CA SER A 335 -6.77 35.67 -11.76
C SER A 335 -6.11 35.28 -13.08
N THR A 336 -5.42 36.23 -13.71
CA THR A 336 -4.64 36.03 -14.95
C THR A 336 -3.50 35.01 -14.80
N LYS A 337 -2.95 34.84 -13.60
CA LYS A 337 -1.93 33.80 -13.33
C LYS A 337 -2.53 32.40 -13.26
N GLU A 338 -3.74 32.30 -12.72
CA GLU A 338 -4.49 31.05 -12.64
C GLU A 338 -5.00 30.62 -14.02
N MET A 339 -5.41 31.58 -14.84
CA MET A 339 -5.73 31.38 -16.26
C MET A 339 -4.56 30.80 -17.06
N ASP A 340 -3.37 31.40 -16.97
CA ASP A 340 -2.17 30.90 -17.66
C ASP A 340 -1.76 29.50 -17.16
N PHE A 341 -1.97 29.22 -15.87
CA PHE A 341 -1.77 27.89 -15.30
C PHE A 341 -2.77 26.86 -15.84
N LEU A 342 -4.06 27.20 -15.93
CA LEU A 342 -5.09 26.30 -16.44
C LEU A 342 -4.87 25.98 -17.92
N LEU A 343 -4.55 26.99 -18.74
CA LEU A 343 -4.26 26.82 -20.17
C LEU A 343 -3.07 25.88 -20.39
N LYS A 344 -1.99 26.06 -19.61
CA LYS A 344 -0.76 25.27 -19.75
C LYS A 344 -0.91 23.82 -19.33
N ASN A 345 -1.78 23.52 -18.36
CA ASN A 345 -1.88 22.19 -17.77
C ASN A 345 -3.08 21.37 -18.29
N TYR A 346 -4.17 22.03 -18.67
CA TYR A 346 -5.42 21.37 -19.06
C TYR A 346 -5.83 21.68 -20.52
N GLY A 347 -5.08 22.55 -21.22
CA GLY A 347 -5.31 22.92 -22.61
C GLY A 347 -6.40 23.99 -22.77
N PHE A 348 -6.66 24.38 -24.02
CA PHE A 348 -7.57 25.49 -24.37
C PHE A 348 -9.01 25.30 -23.87
N TYR A 349 -9.48 24.06 -23.75
CA TYR A 349 -10.84 23.71 -23.31
C TYR A 349 -11.08 23.88 -21.80
N ALA A 350 -10.08 24.37 -21.06
CA ALA A 350 -10.13 24.50 -19.61
C ALA A 350 -10.69 25.85 -19.11
N MET A 351 -11.05 26.77 -20.02
CA MET A 351 -11.53 28.10 -19.63
C MET A 351 -12.75 28.60 -20.42
N ASP A 352 -13.67 29.15 -19.62
CA ASP A 352 -14.77 30.07 -19.91
C ASP A 352 -15.94 29.61 -20.82
N LYS A 353 -17.16 29.61 -20.24
CA LYS A 353 -18.42 29.36 -20.96
C LYS A 353 -18.88 30.57 -21.76
N GLU A 354 -18.53 31.79 -21.36
CA GLU A 354 -19.01 33.01 -22.01
C GLU A 354 -18.24 33.31 -23.31
N ASP A 355 -16.92 33.06 -23.34
CA ASP A 355 -16.10 33.19 -24.55
C ASP A 355 -16.44 32.13 -25.61
N PHE A 356 -16.82 30.92 -25.20
CA PHE A 356 -17.24 29.86 -26.12
C PHE A 356 -18.57 30.21 -26.83
N HIS A 357 -19.47 30.91 -26.16
CA HIS A 357 -20.70 31.43 -26.76
C HIS A 357 -20.43 32.61 -27.70
N GLN A 358 -19.49 33.51 -27.37
CA GLN A 358 -19.08 34.56 -28.29
C GLN A 358 -18.37 34.01 -29.54
N TYR A 359 -17.46 33.05 -29.39
CA TYR A 359 -16.75 32.45 -30.53
C TYR A 359 -17.69 31.70 -31.48
N ASN A 360 -18.64 30.90 -30.95
CA ASN A 360 -19.61 30.19 -31.80
C ASN A 360 -20.58 31.14 -32.52
N GLN A 361 -20.92 32.29 -31.94
CA GLN A 361 -21.72 33.32 -32.61
C GLN A 361 -20.93 34.07 -33.70
N VAL A 362 -19.63 34.28 -33.50
CA VAL A 362 -18.74 34.90 -34.49
C VAL A 362 -18.52 33.96 -35.69
N ASP A 363 -18.32 32.66 -35.44
CA ASP A 363 -18.11 31.65 -36.47
C ASP A 363 -19.39 31.39 -37.31
N GLN A 364 -20.57 31.42 -36.67
CA GLN A 364 -21.85 31.37 -37.39
C GLN A 364 -22.08 32.62 -38.25
N LYS A 365 -21.74 33.82 -37.75
CA LYS A 365 -21.85 35.06 -38.54
C LYS A 365 -20.87 35.07 -39.72
N GLN A 366 -19.65 34.57 -39.56
CA GLN A 366 -18.68 34.46 -40.65
C GLN A 366 -19.09 33.43 -41.71
N LYS A 367 -19.66 32.28 -41.31
CA LYS A 367 -20.22 31.29 -42.25
C LYS A 367 -21.39 31.85 -43.07
N ILE A 368 -22.33 32.54 -42.42
CA ILE A 368 -23.47 33.16 -43.09
C ILE A 368 -23.00 34.25 -44.07
N GLN A 369 -21.93 34.97 -43.74
CA GLN A 369 -21.36 36.01 -44.60
C GLN A 369 -20.59 35.42 -45.81
N LEU A 370 -19.94 34.26 -45.65
CA LEU A 370 -19.29 33.52 -46.74
C LEU A 370 -20.29 32.87 -47.71
N GLU A 371 -21.44 32.40 -47.22
CA GLU A 371 -22.52 31.83 -48.05
C GLU A 371 -23.34 32.88 -48.81
N GLN A 372 -23.29 34.15 -48.41
CA GLN A 372 -23.94 35.27 -49.12
C GLN A 372 -23.04 35.95 -50.16
N THR A 373 -21.77 35.54 -50.28
CA THR A 373 -20.80 36.11 -51.23
C THR A 373 -20.34 35.12 -52.31
N LEU A 374 -21.02 33.97 -52.41
CA LEU A 374 -20.98 32.99 -53.51
C LEU A 374 -22.33 32.99 -54.21
#